data_AF-A0A5S5B7U7-F1
#
_entry.id   AF-A0A5S5B7U7-F1
#
_cell.length_a   1.000
_cell.length_b   1.000
_cell.length_c   1.000
_cell.angle_alpha   90.00
_cell.angle_beta   90.00
_cell.angle_gamma   90.00
#
_symmetry.space_group_name_H-M   'P 1'
#
loop_
_entity.id
_entity.type
_entity.pdbx_description
1 polymer ?
#
loop_
_entity_poly.entity_id
_entity_poly.type
_entity_poly.pdbx_seq_one_letter_code
_entity_poly.pdbx_strand_id
1 'polypeptide(L)'
;MNFKQSTSLSAAVLAASLAMGLPTAAVAQQANQTDQAGQKAGAGMQTISVGHNVVDAVDDVRETAVDFVGALLMAEEGLGLGNWEQQEKRLSKIEEQLQQMETVLDEKAEATDQEWLDWMGGPEYSVTVTKQVKSLGAHLEQVSSILAENWQTKGIQVLTGNNVLEQLRDLRETTSDLLNSMERAGNNYGWIADPKQFKQARDRLEKLSKDIDQPLMMSDADWRSYLESDRFHVVIHDNVSTLADILQNLTTPTKG
;
A
#
# COMPACT_ATOMS: atom_id res chain seq x y z
N MET A 1 24.48 -28.82 31.29
CA MET A 1 24.47 -27.35 31.37
C MET A 1 25.86 -26.85 30.99
N ASN A 2 26.01 -26.29 29.79
CA ASN A 2 27.23 -25.64 29.33
C ASN A 2 26.79 -24.36 28.61
N PHE A 3 26.87 -23.23 29.32
CA PHE A 3 26.64 -21.90 28.76
C PHE A 3 27.90 -21.48 27.98
N LYS A 4 27.77 -21.33 26.66
CA LYS A 4 28.77 -20.63 25.84
C LYS A 4 28.48 -19.13 25.95
N GLN A 5 29.44 -18.41 26.52
CA GLN A 5 29.49 -16.96 26.56
C GLN A 5 29.80 -16.44 25.15
N SER A 6 28.90 -15.61 24.61
CA SER A 6 29.14 -14.82 23.41
C SER A 6 29.85 -13.53 23.81
N THR A 7 31.03 -13.34 23.24
CA THR A 7 31.88 -12.15 23.37
C THR A 7 31.21 -10.92 22.76
N SER A 8 31.20 -9.84 23.55
CA SER A 8 30.78 -8.48 23.23
C SER A 8 31.63 -7.83 22.14
N LEU A 9 31.00 -7.13 21.20
CA LEU A 9 31.63 -6.14 20.33
C LEU A 9 31.34 -4.73 20.86
N SER A 10 32.42 -3.97 21.04
CA SER A 10 32.51 -2.72 21.80
C SER A 10 31.77 -1.54 21.18
N ALA A 11 30.92 -0.89 21.96
CA ALA A 11 30.40 0.44 21.69
C ALA A 11 31.48 1.49 22.00
N ALA A 12 31.92 2.24 20.99
CA ALA A 12 32.78 3.40 21.18
C ALA A 12 31.92 4.62 21.53
N VAL A 13 31.84 4.93 22.83
CA VAL A 13 31.30 6.19 23.33
C VAL A 13 32.43 7.20 23.37
N LEU A 14 32.43 8.17 22.45
CA LEU A 14 33.24 9.39 22.59
C LEU A 14 32.38 10.45 23.27
N ALA A 15 32.44 10.47 24.59
CA ALA A 15 31.92 11.55 25.42
C ALA A 15 32.94 12.70 25.43
N ALA A 16 32.62 13.80 24.77
CA ALA A 16 33.31 15.08 24.96
C ALA A 16 32.41 16.01 25.80
N SER A 17 32.80 16.10 27.08
CA SER A 17 32.52 17.10 28.12
C SER A 17 31.53 18.24 27.83
N LEU A 18 30.48 18.26 28.65
CA LEU A 18 29.56 19.36 28.91
C LEU A 18 30.28 20.60 29.46
N ALA A 19 30.15 21.73 28.77
CA ALA A 19 30.34 23.05 29.36
C ALA A 19 29.02 23.83 29.23
N MET A 20 28.39 24.11 30.38
CA MET A 20 27.16 24.88 30.48
C MET A 20 27.39 26.36 30.13
N GLY A 21 26.44 26.96 29.40
CA GLY A 21 26.37 28.41 29.23
C GLY A 21 25.45 28.84 28.09
N LEU A 22 24.16 29.05 28.37
CA LEU A 22 23.32 29.98 27.61
C LEU A 22 23.56 31.38 28.20
N PRO A 23 23.69 32.48 27.41
CA PRO A 23 22.52 33.04 26.72
C PRO A 23 22.77 33.80 25.37
N THR A 24 21.68 33.97 24.62
CA THR A 24 21.29 35.11 23.74
C THR A 24 22.08 35.50 22.47
N ALA A 25 21.30 35.58 21.38
CA ALA A 25 21.25 36.60 20.31
C ALA A 25 22.24 36.57 19.13
N ALA A 26 21.68 36.17 17.98
CA ALA A 26 21.59 36.92 16.71
C ALA A 26 22.83 37.24 15.83
N VAL A 27 22.56 37.11 14.51
CA VAL A 27 23.12 37.84 13.34
C VAL A 27 24.27 37.21 12.52
N ALA A 28 23.88 36.66 11.37
CA ALA A 28 24.38 36.82 9.99
C ALA A 28 25.86 36.59 9.55
N GLN A 29 25.93 35.84 8.43
CA GLN A 29 26.78 35.99 7.22
C GLN A 29 28.30 35.79 7.28
N GLN A 30 28.78 34.72 6.61
CA GLN A 30 29.54 34.71 5.34
C GLN A 30 29.88 33.24 4.99
N ALA A 31 29.32 32.61 3.96
CA ALA A 31 29.64 32.71 2.54
C ALA A 31 31.16 32.68 2.23
N ASN A 32 31.71 31.51 1.84
CA ASN A 32 32.12 31.20 0.45
C ASN A 32 32.96 29.91 0.32
N GLN A 33 32.86 29.29 -0.88
CA GLN A 33 33.72 28.27 -1.51
C GLN A 33 33.45 26.80 -1.15
N THR A 34 33.04 25.90 -2.05
CA THR A 34 33.16 25.87 -3.52
C THR A 34 31.99 25.14 -4.20
N ASP A 35 31.32 25.87 -5.10
CA ASP A 35 30.64 25.32 -6.27
C ASP A 35 31.66 24.63 -7.19
N GLN A 36 31.46 23.35 -7.51
CA GLN A 36 31.75 22.74 -8.83
C GLN A 36 31.02 21.39 -8.94
N ALA A 37 29.70 21.45 -9.16
CA ALA A 37 28.95 20.48 -9.96
C ALA A 37 27.58 21.10 -10.23
N GLY A 38 27.56 22.13 -11.08
CA GLY A 38 26.33 22.69 -11.62
C GLY A 38 25.62 21.68 -12.51
N GLN A 39 24.83 20.79 -11.92
CA GLN A 39 23.72 20.17 -12.63
C GLN A 39 22.52 21.08 -12.44
N LYS A 40 22.15 21.72 -13.55
CA LYS A 40 20.84 22.34 -13.73
C LYS A 40 19.78 21.32 -13.30
N ALA A 41 19.19 21.52 -12.13
CA ALA A 41 17.90 20.93 -11.78
C ALA A 41 16.85 21.54 -12.72
N GLY A 42 16.80 21.00 -13.94
CA GLY A 42 15.73 21.26 -14.87
C GLY A 42 14.46 20.61 -14.32
N ALA A 43 13.33 21.29 -14.46
CA ALA A 43 12.03 20.65 -14.38
C ALA A 43 12.03 19.45 -15.35
N GLY A 44 12.19 18.23 -14.82
CA GLY A 44 12.37 17.02 -15.63
C GLY A 44 13.42 16.00 -15.12
N MET A 45 14.13 16.25 -14.01
CA MET A 45 15.07 15.25 -13.46
C MET A 45 14.33 14.24 -12.58
N GLN A 46 14.34 12.96 -12.97
CA GLN A 46 13.90 11.86 -12.12
C GLN A 46 14.81 11.80 -10.88
N THR A 47 14.23 11.65 -9.70
CA THR A 47 14.93 11.39 -8.44
C THR A 47 14.66 9.97 -7.94
N ILE A 48 15.68 9.36 -7.31
CA ILE A 48 15.58 8.06 -6.64
C ILE A 48 14.44 8.07 -5.62
N SER A 49 14.37 9.10 -4.79
CA SER A 49 13.35 9.22 -3.75
C SER A 49 11.90 9.14 -4.27
N VAL A 50 11.61 9.77 -5.41
CA VAL A 50 10.25 9.77 -5.97
C VAL A 50 9.93 8.41 -6.61
N GLY A 51 10.91 7.75 -7.22
CA GLY A 51 10.71 6.39 -7.74
C GLY A 51 10.55 5.34 -6.65
N HIS A 52 11.30 5.43 -5.55
CA HIS A 52 11.12 4.58 -4.37
C HIS A 52 9.74 4.75 -3.77
N ASN A 53 9.28 6.00 -3.53
CA ASN A 53 7.95 6.24 -2.96
C ASN A 53 6.80 5.61 -3.78
N VAL A 54 6.97 5.45 -5.10
CA VAL A 54 5.97 4.75 -5.92
C VAL A 54 6.08 3.24 -5.74
N VAL A 55 7.29 2.68 -5.72
CA VAL A 55 7.50 1.24 -5.51
C VAL A 55 7.06 0.82 -4.11
N ASP A 56 7.45 1.57 -3.09
CA ASP A 56 7.04 1.35 -1.69
C ASP A 56 5.51 1.40 -1.58
N ALA A 57 4.85 2.38 -2.20
CA ALA A 57 3.40 2.46 -2.17
C ALA A 57 2.70 1.33 -2.96
N VAL A 58 3.33 0.75 -4.00
CA VAL A 58 2.81 -0.47 -4.63
C VAL A 58 2.93 -1.65 -3.68
N ASP A 59 4.03 -1.72 -2.94
CA ASP A 59 4.30 -2.75 -1.96
C ASP A 59 3.32 -2.70 -0.77
N ASP A 60 3.05 -1.50 -0.25
CA ASP A 60 2.08 -1.28 0.82
C ASP A 60 0.67 -1.75 0.41
N VAL A 61 0.26 -1.49 -0.85
CA VAL A 61 -1.03 -1.99 -1.37
C VAL A 61 -1.03 -3.51 -1.49
N ARG A 62 0.10 -4.11 -1.89
CA ARG A 62 0.25 -5.58 -1.94
C ARG A 62 0.15 -6.19 -0.55
N GLU A 63 0.88 -5.67 0.43
CA GLU A 63 0.87 -6.14 1.82
C GLU A 63 -0.55 -6.05 2.41
N THR A 64 -1.19 -4.89 2.32
CA THR A 64 -2.56 -4.71 2.82
C THR A 64 -3.61 -5.54 2.05
N ALA A 65 -3.36 -5.89 0.79
CA ALA A 65 -4.20 -6.83 0.06
C ALA A 65 -4.03 -8.27 0.57
N VAL A 66 -2.79 -8.68 0.92
CA VAL A 66 -2.51 -9.95 1.59
C VAL A 66 -3.22 -9.99 2.93
N ASP A 67 -3.11 -8.95 3.75
CA ASP A 67 -3.76 -8.90 5.07
C ASP A 67 -5.28 -8.96 4.96
N PHE A 68 -5.87 -8.27 3.97
CA PHE A 68 -7.30 -8.36 3.71
C PHE A 68 -7.73 -9.78 3.33
N VAL A 69 -7.01 -10.44 2.41
CA VAL A 69 -7.31 -11.84 2.04
C VAL A 69 -7.10 -12.77 3.23
N GLY A 70 -6.05 -12.55 4.02
CA GLY A 70 -5.76 -13.28 5.26
C GLY A 70 -6.89 -13.13 6.28
N ALA A 71 -7.48 -11.94 6.43
CA ALA A 71 -8.65 -11.74 7.29
C ALA A 71 -9.88 -12.52 6.82
N LEU A 72 -10.09 -12.65 5.50
CA LEU A 72 -11.15 -13.49 4.94
C LEU A 72 -10.88 -14.98 5.21
N LEU A 73 -9.62 -15.42 5.09
CA LEU A 73 -9.21 -16.81 5.36
C LEU A 73 -9.33 -17.17 6.84
N MET A 74 -8.86 -16.31 7.75
CA MET A 74 -8.95 -16.50 9.20
C MET A 74 -10.39 -16.52 9.71
N ALA A 75 -11.33 -15.95 8.97
CA ALA A 75 -12.74 -15.99 9.30
C ALA A 75 -13.38 -17.37 9.07
N GLU A 76 -12.71 -18.24 8.29
CA GLU A 76 -13.14 -19.61 7.97
C GLU A 76 -14.60 -19.66 7.46
N GLU A 77 -15.30 -20.78 7.70
CA GLU A 77 -16.75 -20.90 7.49
C GLU A 77 -17.55 -19.84 8.29
N GLY A 78 -16.96 -19.28 9.34
CA GLY A 78 -17.55 -18.25 10.19
C GLY A 78 -17.80 -16.91 9.50
N LEU A 79 -17.18 -16.67 8.34
CA LEU A 79 -17.48 -15.53 7.46
C LEU A 79 -18.82 -15.70 6.74
N GLY A 80 -19.30 -16.95 6.61
CA GLY A 80 -20.55 -17.27 5.93
C GLY A 80 -20.48 -17.21 4.40
N LEU A 81 -19.29 -17.30 3.81
CA LEU A 81 -19.15 -17.53 2.36
C LEU A 81 -19.65 -18.93 1.99
N GLY A 82 -20.55 -19.01 1.02
CA GLY A 82 -21.03 -20.28 0.49
C GLY A 82 -19.92 -21.09 -0.18
N ASN A 83 -20.00 -22.43 -0.08
CA ASN A 83 -19.01 -23.36 -0.63
C ASN A 83 -17.58 -23.10 -0.12
N TRP A 84 -17.44 -22.90 1.20
CA TRP A 84 -16.19 -22.50 1.84
C TRP A 84 -14.94 -23.24 1.33
N GLU A 85 -14.95 -24.58 1.28
CA GLU A 85 -13.77 -25.36 0.83
C GLU A 85 -13.26 -24.96 -0.58
N GLN A 86 -14.16 -24.53 -1.47
CA GLN A 86 -13.79 -24.01 -2.78
C GLN A 86 -13.28 -22.56 -2.70
N GLN A 87 -13.93 -21.73 -1.90
CA GLN A 87 -13.54 -20.32 -1.75
C GLN A 87 -12.21 -20.17 -1.03
N GLU A 88 -11.97 -20.95 0.01
CA GLU A 88 -10.69 -21.06 0.72
C GLU A 88 -9.56 -21.32 -0.28
N LYS A 89 -9.67 -22.36 -1.12
CA LYS A 89 -8.64 -22.68 -2.13
C LYS A 89 -8.40 -21.53 -3.11
N ARG A 90 -9.43 -20.77 -3.46
CA ARG A 90 -9.30 -19.60 -4.36
C ARG A 90 -8.63 -18.44 -3.64
N LEU A 91 -9.04 -18.14 -2.42
CA LEU A 91 -8.47 -17.08 -1.58
C LEU A 91 -7.01 -17.38 -1.25
N SER A 92 -6.65 -18.60 -0.82
CA SER A 92 -5.27 -18.99 -0.55
C SER A 92 -4.39 -18.90 -1.80
N LYS A 93 -4.93 -19.23 -2.98
CA LYS A 93 -4.20 -19.06 -4.23
C LYS A 93 -3.93 -17.56 -4.52
N ILE A 94 -4.92 -16.70 -4.28
CA ILE A 94 -4.75 -15.25 -4.45
C ILE A 94 -3.70 -14.72 -3.46
N GLU A 95 -3.77 -15.13 -2.19
CA GLU A 95 -2.78 -14.79 -1.15
C GLU A 95 -1.36 -15.19 -1.57
N GLU A 96 -1.17 -16.43 -2.02
CA GLU A 96 0.13 -16.93 -2.50
C GLU A 96 0.64 -16.10 -3.70
N GLN A 97 -0.24 -15.75 -4.64
CA GLN A 97 0.13 -14.95 -5.81
C GLN A 97 0.51 -13.51 -5.42
N LEU A 98 -0.18 -12.91 -4.45
CA LEU A 98 0.15 -11.59 -3.90
C LEU A 98 1.49 -11.63 -3.16
N GLN A 99 1.77 -12.67 -2.38
CA GLN A 99 3.08 -12.87 -1.74
C GLN A 99 4.20 -13.06 -2.76
N GLN A 100 3.97 -13.81 -3.84
CA GLN A 100 4.97 -13.97 -4.90
C GLN A 100 5.29 -12.66 -5.64
N MET A 101 4.38 -11.67 -5.62
CA MET A 101 4.64 -10.36 -6.22
C MET A 101 5.72 -9.57 -5.45
N GLU A 102 5.90 -9.83 -4.16
CA GLU A 102 6.94 -9.25 -3.28
C GLU A 102 8.33 -9.41 -3.86
N THR A 103 8.67 -10.63 -4.30
CA THR A 103 10.02 -10.99 -4.76
C THR A 103 10.49 -10.10 -5.92
N VAL A 104 9.57 -9.63 -6.76
CA VAL A 104 9.90 -8.78 -7.91
C VAL A 104 10.36 -7.39 -7.48
N LEU A 105 9.82 -6.85 -6.38
CA LEU A 105 10.17 -5.53 -5.86
C LEU A 105 11.35 -5.60 -4.87
N ASP A 106 11.43 -6.67 -4.07
CA ASP A 106 12.54 -6.91 -3.14
C ASP A 106 13.89 -7.06 -3.86
N GLU A 107 13.93 -7.82 -4.96
CA GLU A 107 15.14 -7.96 -5.78
C GLU A 107 15.63 -6.60 -6.32
N LYS A 108 14.73 -5.61 -6.46
CA LYS A 108 15.08 -4.25 -6.84
C LYS A 108 15.47 -3.40 -5.64
N ALA A 109 14.85 -3.59 -4.48
CA ALA A 109 15.21 -2.89 -3.25
C ALA A 109 16.67 -3.17 -2.82
N GLU A 110 17.21 -4.34 -3.15
CA GLU A 110 18.62 -4.69 -2.90
C GLU A 110 19.63 -4.08 -3.89
N ALA A 111 19.15 -3.43 -4.97
CA ALA A 111 20.00 -2.83 -5.99
C ALA A 111 20.69 -1.55 -5.50
N THR A 112 21.83 -1.23 -6.10
CA THR A 112 22.56 0.01 -5.83
C THR A 112 21.81 1.24 -6.36
N ASP A 113 22.10 2.43 -5.80
CA ASP A 113 21.53 3.71 -6.27
C ASP A 113 21.68 3.93 -7.78
N GLN A 114 22.80 3.48 -8.37
CA GLN A 114 23.05 3.59 -9.80
C GLN A 114 22.17 2.64 -10.62
N GLU A 115 22.00 1.40 -10.17
CA GLU A 115 21.11 0.43 -10.82
C GLU A 115 19.64 0.88 -10.74
N TRP A 116 19.26 1.54 -9.64
CA TRP A 116 17.97 2.20 -9.49
C TRP A 116 17.76 3.34 -10.49
N LEU A 117 18.75 4.23 -10.63
CA LEU A 117 18.71 5.32 -11.61
C LEU A 117 18.59 4.79 -13.04
N ASP A 118 19.38 3.76 -13.38
CA ASP A 118 19.37 3.15 -14.70
C ASP A 118 18.01 2.48 -14.99
N TRP A 119 17.42 1.80 -13.99
CA TRP A 119 16.12 1.18 -14.13
C TRP A 119 14.99 2.21 -14.28
N MET A 120 14.93 3.24 -13.43
CA MET A 120 13.93 4.31 -13.50
C MET A 120 14.02 5.13 -14.80
N GLY A 121 15.23 5.32 -15.32
CA GLY A 121 15.46 5.98 -16.60
C GLY A 121 15.04 5.13 -17.81
N GLY A 122 14.85 3.82 -17.60
CA GLY A 122 14.44 2.87 -18.63
C GLY A 122 12.91 2.72 -18.76
N PRO A 123 12.43 2.21 -19.91
CA PRO A 123 11.00 1.93 -20.11
C PRO A 123 10.47 0.84 -19.17
N GLU A 124 11.34 -0.05 -18.70
CA GLU A 124 10.99 -1.21 -17.87
C GLU A 124 10.42 -0.84 -16.50
N TYR A 125 10.83 0.29 -15.91
CA TYR A 125 10.32 0.75 -14.63
C TYR A 125 8.81 0.98 -14.69
N SER A 126 8.38 1.83 -15.62
CA SER A 126 6.97 2.16 -15.81
C SER A 126 6.10 0.95 -16.16
N VAL A 127 6.64 0.04 -16.98
CA VAL A 127 5.95 -1.18 -17.42
C VAL A 127 5.79 -2.13 -16.24
N THR A 128 6.84 -2.33 -15.45
CA THR A 128 6.81 -3.20 -14.27
C THR A 128 5.87 -2.67 -13.21
N VAL A 129 5.98 -1.39 -12.84
CA VAL A 129 5.08 -0.75 -11.86
C VAL A 129 3.63 -0.84 -12.33
N THR A 130 3.33 -0.44 -13.58
CA THR A 130 1.96 -0.49 -14.11
C THR A 130 1.42 -1.93 -14.16
N LYS A 131 2.27 -2.91 -14.46
CA LYS A 131 1.89 -4.32 -14.45
C LYS A 131 1.57 -4.81 -13.03
N GLN A 132 2.37 -4.45 -12.04
CA GLN A 132 2.13 -4.80 -10.64
C GLN A 132 0.80 -4.19 -10.15
N VAL A 133 0.58 -2.90 -10.38
CA VAL A 133 -0.67 -2.21 -10.00
C VAL A 133 -1.89 -2.87 -10.65
N LYS A 134 -1.83 -3.20 -11.94
CA LYS A 134 -2.92 -3.91 -12.63
C LYS A 134 -3.12 -5.34 -12.11
N SER A 135 -2.04 -6.01 -11.77
CA SER A 135 -2.09 -7.34 -11.15
C SER A 135 -2.81 -7.27 -9.80
N LEU A 136 -2.49 -6.30 -8.94
CA LEU A 136 -3.20 -6.07 -7.67
C LEU A 136 -4.70 -5.87 -7.92
N GLY A 137 -5.06 -4.98 -8.86
CA GLY A 137 -6.46 -4.76 -9.23
C GLY A 137 -7.18 -6.03 -9.71
N ALA A 138 -6.52 -6.87 -10.50
CA ALA A 138 -7.09 -8.14 -10.97
C ALA A 138 -7.25 -9.18 -9.87
N HIS A 139 -6.37 -9.21 -8.86
CA HIS A 139 -6.54 -10.07 -7.68
C HIS A 139 -7.71 -9.58 -6.81
N LEU A 140 -7.81 -8.27 -6.56
CA LEU A 140 -8.96 -7.70 -5.83
C LEU A 140 -10.28 -7.93 -6.57
N GLU A 141 -10.30 -7.89 -7.90
CA GLU A 141 -11.50 -8.24 -8.69
C GLU A 141 -11.91 -9.70 -8.49
N GLN A 142 -10.94 -10.62 -8.42
CA GLN A 142 -11.21 -12.03 -8.11
C GLN A 142 -11.74 -12.18 -6.69
N VAL A 143 -11.19 -11.46 -5.71
CA VAL A 143 -11.71 -11.43 -4.34
C VAL A 143 -13.14 -10.91 -4.33
N SER A 144 -13.43 -9.76 -4.95
CA SER A 144 -14.79 -9.23 -5.09
C SER A 144 -15.74 -10.25 -5.73
N SER A 145 -15.29 -10.98 -6.76
CA SER A 145 -16.09 -12.04 -7.38
C SER A 145 -16.40 -13.19 -6.41
N ILE A 146 -15.44 -13.60 -5.58
CA ILE A 146 -15.66 -14.59 -4.51
C ILE A 146 -16.69 -14.08 -3.50
N LEU A 147 -16.57 -12.82 -3.08
CA LEU A 147 -17.48 -12.21 -2.11
C LEU A 147 -18.91 -12.04 -2.66
N ALA A 148 -19.08 -11.94 -3.97
CA ALA A 148 -20.39 -11.91 -4.62
C ALA A 148 -21.09 -13.29 -4.61
N GLU A 149 -20.36 -14.38 -4.40
CA GLU A 149 -20.89 -15.75 -4.46
C GLU A 149 -21.52 -16.17 -3.13
N ASN A 150 -22.84 -15.97 -2.98
CA ASN A 150 -23.65 -16.51 -1.88
C ASN A 150 -23.07 -16.23 -0.48
N TRP A 151 -22.84 -14.97 -0.16
CA TRP A 151 -22.37 -14.55 1.16
C TRP A 151 -23.54 -14.39 2.15
N GLN A 152 -23.59 -15.26 3.16
CA GLN A 152 -24.58 -15.21 4.24
C GLN A 152 -23.95 -14.69 5.54
N THR A 153 -24.18 -13.43 5.86
CA THR A 153 -23.50 -12.77 6.99
C THR A 153 -24.15 -13.03 8.35
N LYS A 154 -25.30 -13.70 8.38
CA LYS A 154 -26.00 -14.02 9.62
C LYS A 154 -25.18 -14.96 10.50
N GLY A 155 -24.83 -14.47 11.70
CA GLY A 155 -24.09 -15.26 12.69
C GLY A 155 -22.58 -15.04 12.67
N ILE A 156 -22.05 -14.18 11.78
CA ILE A 156 -20.66 -13.72 11.85
C ILE A 156 -20.38 -13.14 13.24
N GLN A 157 -19.22 -13.46 13.81
CA GLN A 157 -18.78 -12.86 15.07
C GLN A 157 -18.38 -11.39 14.85
N VAL A 158 -18.73 -10.52 15.80
CA VAL A 158 -18.43 -9.07 15.69
C VAL A 158 -16.95 -8.82 15.41
N LEU A 159 -16.05 -9.53 16.11
CA LEU A 159 -14.61 -9.40 15.92
C LEU A 159 -14.16 -9.80 14.51
N THR A 160 -14.74 -10.87 13.95
CA THR A 160 -14.45 -11.30 12.57
C THR A 160 -14.88 -10.23 11.56
N GLY A 161 -16.10 -9.73 11.68
CA GLY A 161 -16.63 -8.70 10.79
C GLY A 161 -15.87 -7.37 10.90
N ASN A 162 -15.48 -6.99 12.11
CA ASN A 162 -14.67 -5.80 12.36
C ASN A 162 -13.27 -5.95 11.76
N ASN A 163 -12.59 -7.09 11.97
CA ASN A 163 -11.27 -7.34 11.40
C ASN A 163 -11.27 -7.23 9.87
N VAL A 164 -12.24 -7.84 9.19
CA VAL A 164 -12.36 -7.72 7.72
C VAL A 164 -12.54 -6.26 7.28
N LEU A 165 -13.30 -5.47 8.03
CA LEU A 165 -13.52 -4.06 7.70
C LEU A 165 -12.28 -3.20 7.96
N GLU A 166 -11.52 -3.44 9.03
CA GLU A 166 -10.26 -2.75 9.32
C GLU A 166 -9.20 -3.06 8.24
N GLN A 167 -9.04 -4.32 7.84
CA GLN A 167 -8.08 -4.63 6.75
C GLN A 167 -8.48 -4.00 5.42
N LEU A 168 -9.79 -3.92 5.13
CA LEU A 168 -10.28 -3.19 3.96
C LEU A 168 -10.03 -1.69 4.06
N ARG A 169 -10.10 -1.13 5.28
CA ARG A 169 -9.77 0.27 5.56
C ARG A 169 -8.31 0.54 5.22
N ASP A 170 -7.40 -0.29 5.70
CA ASP A 170 -5.95 -0.16 5.48
C ASP A 170 -5.61 -0.27 4.00
N LEU A 171 -6.18 -1.25 3.29
CA LEU A 171 -6.04 -1.39 1.83
C LEU A 171 -6.51 -0.14 1.06
N ARG A 172 -7.55 0.56 1.54
CA ARG A 172 -7.97 1.83 0.97
C ARG A 172 -6.98 2.96 1.28
N GLU A 173 -6.36 3.01 2.46
CA GLU A 173 -5.34 4.02 2.80
C GLU A 173 -4.12 3.88 1.88
N THR A 174 -3.59 2.68 1.75
CA THR A 174 -2.42 2.40 0.90
C THR A 174 -2.73 2.65 -0.58
N THR A 175 -3.95 2.34 -1.05
CA THR A 175 -4.37 2.68 -2.42
C THR A 175 -4.41 4.19 -2.66
N SER A 176 -4.80 4.97 -1.65
CA SER A 176 -4.75 6.44 -1.70
C SER A 176 -3.32 6.96 -1.73
N ASP A 177 -2.41 6.36 -0.96
CA ASP A 177 -1.00 6.72 -0.94
C ASP A 177 -0.31 6.40 -2.27
N LEU A 178 -0.59 5.24 -2.86
CA LEU A 178 -0.15 4.90 -4.22
C LEU A 178 -0.62 5.95 -5.24
N LEU A 179 -1.90 6.31 -5.23
CA LEU A 179 -2.46 7.34 -6.10
C LEU A 179 -1.72 8.68 -5.93
N ASN A 180 -1.39 9.08 -4.70
CA ASN A 180 -0.64 10.30 -4.43
C ASN A 180 0.82 10.21 -4.90
N SER A 181 1.49 9.08 -4.68
CA SER A 181 2.86 8.83 -5.13
C SER A 181 2.96 8.88 -6.66
N MET A 182 2.05 8.21 -7.37
CA MET A 182 2.03 8.20 -8.83
C MET A 182 1.71 9.57 -9.43
N GLU A 183 0.83 10.36 -8.80
CA GLU A 183 0.53 11.72 -9.26
C GLU A 183 1.73 12.65 -9.08
N ARG A 184 2.41 12.57 -7.91
CA ARG A 184 3.60 13.37 -7.60
C ARG A 184 4.76 13.07 -8.52
N ALA A 185 4.96 11.79 -8.87
CA ALA A 185 5.94 11.37 -9.85
C ALA A 185 5.62 11.93 -11.25
N GLY A 186 4.34 11.95 -11.61
CA GLY A 186 3.86 12.46 -12.89
C GLY A 186 4.44 11.69 -14.08
N ASN A 187 4.42 12.32 -15.25
CA ASN A 187 4.80 11.65 -16.50
C ASN A 187 6.31 11.42 -16.67
N ASN A 188 7.13 11.93 -15.74
CA ASN A 188 8.59 11.79 -15.80
C ASN A 188 9.06 10.35 -15.57
N TYR A 189 8.18 9.46 -15.14
CA TYR A 189 8.49 8.07 -14.78
C TYR A 189 7.86 7.04 -15.73
N GLY A 190 7.43 7.47 -16.92
CA GLY A 190 7.00 6.58 -18.01
C GLY A 190 5.56 6.07 -17.94
N TRP A 191 4.73 6.64 -17.06
CA TRP A 191 3.28 6.47 -17.11
C TRP A 191 2.57 7.79 -17.41
N ILE A 192 1.34 7.69 -17.91
CA ILE A 192 0.46 8.84 -18.08
C ILE A 192 -0.40 8.98 -16.83
N ALA A 193 -0.23 10.09 -16.11
CA ALA A 193 -1.14 10.50 -15.04
C ALA A 193 -2.22 11.43 -15.63
N ASP A 194 -3.40 10.90 -15.98
CA ASP A 194 -4.54 11.72 -16.42
C ASP A 194 -5.18 12.40 -15.20
N PRO A 195 -5.13 13.74 -15.07
CA PRO A 195 -5.69 14.44 -13.92
C PRO A 195 -7.18 14.16 -13.68
N LYS A 196 -7.95 13.85 -14.74
CA LYS A 196 -9.38 13.50 -14.59
C LYS A 196 -9.56 12.12 -13.96
N GLN A 197 -8.77 11.14 -14.38
CA GLN A 197 -8.80 9.78 -13.81
C GLN A 197 -8.35 9.81 -12.35
N PHE A 198 -7.27 10.51 -12.04
CA PHE A 198 -6.77 10.65 -10.67
C PHE A 198 -7.80 11.34 -9.76
N LYS A 199 -8.48 12.38 -10.26
CA LYS A 199 -9.58 13.01 -9.52
C LYS A 199 -10.74 12.04 -9.29
N GLN A 200 -11.17 11.29 -10.31
CA GLN A 200 -12.24 10.30 -10.17
C GLN A 200 -11.89 9.20 -9.17
N ALA A 201 -10.64 8.72 -9.18
CA ALA A 201 -10.15 7.76 -8.21
C ALA A 201 -10.20 8.32 -6.78
N ARG A 202 -9.75 9.57 -6.56
CA ARG A 202 -9.86 10.25 -5.26
C ARG A 202 -11.29 10.37 -4.78
N ASP A 203 -12.18 10.86 -5.63
CA ASP A 203 -13.60 11.05 -5.29
C ASP A 203 -14.24 9.71 -4.87
N ARG A 204 -13.82 8.60 -5.48
CA ARG A 204 -14.25 7.26 -5.09
C ARG A 204 -13.64 6.80 -3.77
N LEU A 205 -12.33 6.93 -3.57
CA LEU A 205 -11.65 6.58 -2.31
C LEU A 205 -12.24 7.34 -1.11
N GLU A 206 -12.55 8.63 -1.28
CA GLU A 206 -13.21 9.47 -0.27
C GLU A 206 -14.62 8.95 0.07
N LYS A 207 -15.35 8.44 -0.92
CA LYS A 207 -16.64 7.79 -0.68
C LYS A 207 -16.45 6.48 0.10
N LEU A 208 -15.49 5.64 -0.32
CA LEU A 208 -15.18 4.38 0.38
C LEU A 208 -14.81 4.62 1.85
N SER A 209 -14.03 5.67 2.13
CA SER A 209 -13.68 6.07 3.50
C SER A 209 -14.94 6.22 4.36
N LYS A 210 -15.95 6.95 3.88
CA LYS A 210 -17.19 7.16 4.64
C LYS A 210 -17.97 5.87 4.84
N ASP A 211 -18.00 5.02 3.82
CA ASP A 211 -18.69 3.73 3.87
C ASP A 211 -18.02 2.75 4.86
N ILE A 212 -16.70 2.85 5.06
CA ILE A 212 -15.88 2.01 5.95
C ILE A 212 -15.78 2.58 7.37
N ASP A 213 -15.49 3.87 7.50
CA ASP A 213 -15.21 4.52 8.79
C ASP A 213 -16.49 4.60 9.64
N GLN A 214 -17.65 4.80 9.02
CA GLN A 214 -18.91 4.92 9.75
C GLN A 214 -19.24 3.64 10.56
N PRO A 215 -19.20 2.42 10.00
CA PRO A 215 -19.37 1.21 10.79
C PRO A 215 -18.32 1.00 11.89
N LEU A 216 -17.07 1.40 11.68
CA LEU A 216 -16.01 1.26 12.70
C LEU A 216 -16.28 2.11 13.96
N MET A 217 -17.11 3.15 13.87
CA MET A 217 -17.52 3.98 15.01
C MET A 217 -18.77 3.47 15.76
N MET A 218 -19.35 2.34 15.33
CA MET A 218 -20.57 1.79 15.92
C MET A 218 -20.33 1.12 17.28
N SER A 219 -21.38 1.05 18.11
CA SER A 219 -21.36 0.22 19.33
C SER A 219 -21.44 -1.27 18.98
N ASP A 220 -21.06 -2.16 19.91
CA ASP A 220 -21.15 -3.62 19.71
C ASP A 220 -22.57 -4.10 19.34
N ALA A 221 -23.61 -3.47 19.91
CA ALA A 221 -25.01 -3.80 19.64
C ALA A 221 -25.42 -3.39 18.21
N ASP A 222 -24.93 -2.24 17.75
CA ASP A 222 -25.14 -1.76 16.39
C ASP A 222 -24.35 -2.61 15.38
N TRP A 223 -23.14 -3.03 15.73
CA TRP A 223 -22.31 -3.95 14.95
C TRP A 223 -23.01 -5.26 14.67
N ARG A 224 -23.63 -5.86 15.69
CA ARG A 224 -24.37 -7.11 15.50
C ARG A 224 -25.54 -6.93 14.53
N SER A 225 -26.27 -5.82 14.66
CA SER A 225 -27.37 -5.48 13.75
C SER A 225 -26.86 -5.20 12.33
N TYR A 226 -25.68 -4.59 12.20
CA TYR A 226 -25.04 -4.31 10.92
C TYR A 226 -24.58 -5.58 10.21
N LEU A 227 -23.96 -6.53 10.92
CA LEU A 227 -23.55 -7.82 10.37
C LEU A 227 -24.73 -8.68 9.92
N GLU A 228 -25.83 -8.66 10.68
CA GLU A 228 -27.05 -9.38 10.32
C GLU A 228 -27.83 -8.70 9.17
N SER A 229 -27.42 -7.49 8.75
CA SER A 229 -28.00 -6.78 7.63
C SER A 229 -27.30 -7.10 6.31
N ASP A 230 -28.03 -6.95 5.20
CA ASP A 230 -27.44 -7.03 3.86
C ASP A 230 -26.36 -5.95 3.62
N ARG A 231 -26.32 -4.90 4.45
CA ARG A 231 -25.40 -3.77 4.26
C ARG A 231 -23.94 -4.18 4.44
N PHE A 232 -23.62 -5.12 5.34
CA PHE A 232 -22.23 -5.51 5.58
C PHE A 232 -21.60 -6.13 4.33
N HIS A 233 -22.21 -7.16 3.74
CA HIS A 233 -21.65 -7.80 2.55
C HIS A 233 -21.59 -6.82 1.37
N VAL A 234 -22.62 -5.98 1.16
CA VAL A 234 -22.64 -4.98 0.09
C VAL A 234 -21.48 -4.01 0.23
N VAL A 235 -21.25 -3.48 1.44
CA VAL A 235 -20.15 -2.54 1.70
C VAL A 235 -18.81 -3.19 1.41
N ILE A 236 -18.53 -4.38 1.94
CA ILE A 236 -17.24 -5.05 1.68
C ILE A 236 -17.06 -5.34 0.19
N HIS A 237 -18.05 -5.96 -0.45
CA HIS A 237 -18.02 -6.32 -1.87
C HIS A 237 -17.79 -5.09 -2.76
N ASP A 238 -18.62 -4.05 -2.62
CA ASP A 238 -18.59 -2.88 -3.50
C ASP A 238 -17.30 -2.08 -3.33
N ASN A 239 -16.77 -2.04 -2.10
CA ASN A 239 -15.52 -1.36 -1.82
C ASN A 239 -14.33 -2.09 -2.44
N VAL A 240 -14.24 -3.42 -2.28
CA VAL A 240 -13.19 -4.23 -2.92
C VAL A 240 -13.27 -4.11 -4.44
N SER A 241 -14.48 -4.20 -5.00
CA SER A 241 -14.72 -4.00 -6.44
C SER A 241 -14.27 -2.62 -6.92
N THR A 242 -14.54 -1.58 -6.13
CA THR A 242 -14.13 -0.22 -6.44
C THR A 242 -12.61 -0.04 -6.39
N LEU A 243 -11.94 -0.60 -5.39
CA LEU A 243 -10.47 -0.57 -5.27
C LEU A 243 -9.82 -1.32 -6.45
N ALA A 244 -10.36 -2.49 -6.80
CA ALA A 244 -9.93 -3.26 -7.97
C ALA A 244 -9.98 -2.41 -9.24
N ASP A 245 -11.11 -1.76 -9.50
CA ASP A 245 -11.31 -0.92 -10.68
C ASP A 245 -10.41 0.34 -10.68
N ILE A 246 -10.17 0.94 -9.52
CA ILE A 246 -9.21 2.06 -9.39
C ILE A 246 -7.81 1.61 -9.80
N LEU A 247 -7.31 0.49 -9.24
CA LEU A 247 -5.97 -0.01 -9.53
C LEU A 247 -5.82 -0.40 -11.01
N GLN A 248 -6.80 -1.09 -11.59
CA GLN A 248 -6.74 -1.50 -13.00
C GLN A 248 -6.67 -0.32 -13.99
N ASN A 249 -7.26 0.81 -13.61
CA ASN A 249 -7.38 2.00 -14.45
C ASN A 249 -6.49 3.17 -14.00
N LEU A 250 -5.61 2.96 -13.02
CA LEU A 250 -4.83 4.02 -12.39
C LEU A 250 -3.89 4.72 -13.37
N THR A 251 -3.19 3.93 -14.21
CA THR A 251 -2.24 4.45 -15.17
C THR A 251 -2.22 3.66 -16.48
N THR A 252 -1.74 4.33 -17.52
CA THR A 252 -1.38 3.71 -18.79
C THR A 252 0.12 3.94 -19.03
N PRO A 253 0.91 2.93 -19.45
CA PRO A 253 2.30 3.14 -19.81
C PRO A 253 2.39 4.13 -20.97
N THR A 254 3.36 5.05 -20.95
CA THR A 254 3.68 5.81 -22.17
C THR A 254 4.14 4.81 -23.22
N LYS A 255 3.54 4.84 -24.42
CA LYS A 255 3.98 4.00 -25.54
C LYS A 255 5.50 4.18 -25.71
N GLY A 256 6.24 3.07 -25.62
CA GLY A 256 7.68 3.04 -25.93
C GLY A 256 7.96 3.44 -27.37
#